data_AF-A0A815XSN1-F1
#
_entry.id   AF-A0A815XSN1-F1
#
_cell.length_a   1.000
_cell.length_b   1.000
_cell.length_c   1.000
_cell.angle_alpha   90.00
_cell.angle_beta   90.00
_cell.angle_gamma   90.00
#
_symmetry.space_group_name_H-M   'P 1'
#
loop_
_entity.id
_entity.type
_entity.pdbx_description
1 polymer ?
#
loop_
_entity_poly.entity_id
_entity_poly.type
_entity_poly.pdbx_seq_one_letter_code
_entity_poly.pdbx_strand_id
1 'polypeptide(L)'
;LRLEWNQIGAMDTSAFTSFCDALGVNKALIELDLRNNDISHVGATELAATLKRNVTLRILDLRWNNIGAVGSRALLASCQSNSTLNELHLAGNNIPDDVIQNINNALAKNTEKRQVHFGHSKNMAVLARQLQDAHTEKDRQMTSVLTRVSLQEQAMLKANKSLATKIKKMQEALDDRKLAFNALSAKNALLEADLTVATQQHNDAQNEVKKLQIEKDHLKKLIHKEYKKEKDELVHTQAKLERDLLESLETQRRLSEKIHDFERKTENLQTTIHELRETLTKTDRDHHVKLSALDTENQGLKSKHKEDLKDCELTNSRDNQRLKESYETTQQNLKEQITKLENIRTTLEREINSLKSNISTQKLNHDENLQQEKIRIKNEDEKIQHELEDRLRSLTTTKEDLESRYNQQLISNREFQQKINFQSVEIETLKRQIESVQTSNLSKDTEFLENREKIKTEYEKKLRLIQKDIDMNEELKDRNRQLGSEIKDQRYNDRNTIRELETRLADLQTKFNQREQEISQLKHNEEKRLQFLRTAMLDYIGRDTKLK
;
A
#
# COMPACT_ATOMS: atom_id res chain seq x y z
N LEU A 1 -21.28 -75.74 -31.96
CA LEU A 1 -22.00 -76.36 -33.10
C LEU A 1 -21.70 -77.85 -33.06
N ARG A 2 -22.73 -78.70 -33.02
CA ARG A 2 -22.56 -80.17 -33.07
C ARG A 2 -23.18 -80.68 -34.36
N LEU A 3 -22.41 -81.48 -35.09
CA LEU A 3 -22.72 -82.06 -36.40
C LEU A 3 -22.26 -83.52 -36.45
N GLU A 4 -22.20 -84.20 -35.30
CA GLU A 4 -21.79 -85.60 -35.22
C GLU A 4 -22.75 -86.51 -36.02
N TRP A 5 -22.25 -87.59 -36.64
CA TRP A 5 -23.04 -88.59 -37.40
C TRP A 5 -23.77 -88.07 -38.68
N ASN A 6 -23.25 -87.03 -39.35
CA ASN A 6 -23.88 -86.43 -40.55
C ASN A 6 -23.19 -86.74 -41.90
N GLN A 7 -22.20 -87.65 -41.92
CA GLN A 7 -21.43 -88.03 -43.14
C GLN A 7 -20.85 -86.85 -43.95
N ILE A 8 -20.55 -85.72 -43.29
CA ILE A 8 -20.15 -84.47 -43.96
C ILE A 8 -18.87 -84.62 -44.80
N GLY A 9 -17.97 -85.54 -44.44
CA GLY A 9 -16.75 -85.86 -45.19
C GLY A 9 -16.96 -86.70 -46.46
N ALA A 10 -18.15 -87.30 -46.64
CA ALA A 10 -18.55 -88.05 -47.83
C ALA A 10 -19.37 -87.21 -48.84
N MET A 11 -19.58 -85.92 -48.56
CA MET A 11 -20.11 -84.96 -49.53
C MET A 11 -19.06 -84.63 -50.61
N ASP A 12 -19.50 -84.11 -51.76
CA ASP A 12 -18.59 -83.59 -52.80
C ASP A 12 -17.56 -82.63 -52.20
N THR A 13 -16.30 -82.75 -52.61
CA THR A 13 -15.17 -81.97 -52.05
C THR A 13 -15.43 -80.46 -52.03
N SER A 14 -16.13 -79.94 -53.04
CA SER A 14 -16.53 -78.53 -53.16
C SER A 14 -17.50 -78.07 -52.05
N ALA A 15 -18.41 -78.93 -51.61
CA ALA A 15 -19.31 -78.67 -50.49
C ALA A 15 -18.53 -78.66 -49.16
N PHE A 16 -17.60 -79.59 -48.97
CA PHE A 16 -16.76 -79.65 -47.77
C PHE A 16 -15.82 -78.43 -47.67
N THR A 17 -15.18 -78.01 -48.77
CA THR A 17 -14.37 -76.78 -48.82
C THR A 17 -15.23 -75.54 -48.55
N SER A 18 -16.47 -75.48 -49.06
CA SER A 18 -17.39 -74.37 -48.78
C SER A 18 -17.77 -74.26 -47.29
N PHE A 19 -18.00 -75.39 -46.61
CA PHE A 19 -18.18 -75.43 -45.15
C PHE A 19 -16.92 -74.97 -44.41
N CYS A 20 -15.74 -75.38 -44.89
CA CYS A 20 -14.45 -74.97 -44.32
C CYS A 20 -14.19 -73.46 -44.47
N ASP A 21 -14.43 -72.85 -45.63
CA ASP A 21 -14.29 -71.39 -45.80
C ASP A 21 -15.29 -70.60 -44.93
N ALA A 22 -16.53 -71.08 -44.82
CA ALA A 22 -17.53 -70.49 -43.92
C ALA A 22 -17.10 -70.55 -42.44
N LEU A 23 -16.48 -71.67 -42.02
CA LEU A 23 -15.85 -71.80 -40.70
C LEU A 23 -14.63 -70.87 -40.56
N GLY A 24 -13.82 -70.69 -41.60
CA GLY A 24 -12.63 -69.83 -41.60
C GLY A 24 -12.96 -68.35 -41.37
N VAL A 25 -14.09 -67.88 -41.89
CA VAL A 25 -14.57 -66.49 -41.71
C VAL A 25 -15.36 -66.30 -40.41
N ASN A 26 -15.85 -67.38 -39.77
CA ASN A 26 -16.69 -67.30 -38.58
C ASN A 26 -15.94 -66.76 -37.35
N LYS A 27 -16.48 -65.68 -36.75
CA LYS A 27 -15.91 -64.99 -35.56
C LYS A 27 -16.72 -65.17 -34.28
N ALA A 28 -17.65 -66.14 -34.25
CA ALA A 28 -18.52 -66.40 -33.10
C ALA A 28 -18.46 -67.86 -32.62
N LEU A 29 -18.06 -68.79 -33.48
CA LEU A 29 -17.99 -70.20 -33.12
C LEU A 29 -16.75 -70.49 -32.25
N ILE A 30 -17.01 -71.06 -31.06
CA ILE A 30 -16.01 -71.43 -30.06
C ILE A 30 -15.79 -72.95 -30.02
N GLU A 31 -16.84 -73.73 -30.26
CA GLU A 31 -16.82 -75.20 -30.17
C GLU A 31 -17.44 -75.82 -31.42
N LEU A 32 -16.74 -76.76 -32.05
CA LEU A 32 -17.21 -77.52 -33.20
C LEU A 32 -17.00 -79.01 -32.98
N ASP A 33 -18.04 -79.80 -33.24
CA ASP A 33 -18.04 -81.24 -33.04
C ASP A 33 -18.50 -81.93 -34.33
N LEU A 34 -17.59 -82.71 -34.91
CA LEU A 34 -17.67 -83.36 -36.22
C LEU A 34 -17.40 -84.88 -36.09
N ARG A 35 -17.71 -85.48 -34.93
CA ARG A 35 -17.52 -86.93 -34.71
C ARG A 35 -18.29 -87.80 -35.72
N ASN A 36 -17.69 -88.89 -36.16
CA ASN A 36 -18.31 -89.86 -37.09
C ASN A 36 -18.94 -89.23 -38.36
N ASN A 37 -18.13 -88.50 -39.12
CA ASN A 37 -18.54 -87.84 -40.38
C ASN A 37 -17.81 -88.36 -41.63
N ASP A 38 -17.01 -89.43 -41.51
CA ASP A 38 -16.10 -89.94 -42.54
C ASP A 38 -15.19 -88.87 -43.18
N ILE A 39 -14.68 -87.95 -42.35
CA ILE A 39 -13.73 -86.92 -42.82
C ILE A 39 -12.42 -87.59 -43.21
N SER A 40 -12.17 -87.65 -44.51
CA SER A 40 -10.95 -88.20 -45.11
C SER A 40 -9.72 -87.32 -44.90
N HIS A 41 -8.54 -87.85 -45.22
CA HIS A 41 -7.27 -87.11 -45.21
C HIS A 41 -7.28 -85.83 -46.07
N VAL A 42 -8.12 -85.76 -47.12
CA VAL A 42 -8.30 -84.55 -47.95
C VAL A 42 -9.10 -83.50 -47.18
N GLY A 43 -10.26 -83.86 -46.64
CA GLY A 43 -11.08 -82.96 -45.82
C GLY A 43 -10.34 -82.47 -44.57
N ALA A 44 -9.52 -83.33 -43.94
CA ALA A 44 -8.65 -82.94 -42.85
C ALA A 44 -7.60 -81.86 -43.23
N THR A 45 -7.17 -81.84 -44.50
CA THR A 45 -6.21 -80.85 -45.02
C THR A 45 -6.89 -79.50 -45.28
N GLU A 46 -8.10 -79.49 -45.83
CA GLU A 46 -8.95 -78.29 -45.98
C GLU A 46 -9.31 -77.67 -44.63
N LEU A 47 -9.70 -78.52 -43.66
CA LEU A 47 -9.98 -78.11 -42.29
C LEU A 47 -8.73 -77.56 -41.60
N ALA A 48 -7.56 -78.16 -41.83
CA ALA A 48 -6.29 -77.62 -41.35
C ALA A 48 -5.96 -76.24 -41.94
N ALA A 49 -6.15 -76.03 -43.25
CA ALA A 49 -5.96 -74.72 -43.88
C ALA A 49 -6.90 -73.65 -43.28
N THR A 50 -8.14 -74.04 -43.01
CA THR A 50 -9.17 -73.24 -42.34
C THR A 50 -8.78 -72.86 -40.91
N LEU A 51 -8.26 -73.82 -40.13
CA LEU A 51 -7.80 -73.58 -38.75
C LEU A 51 -6.66 -72.55 -38.66
N LYS A 52 -5.87 -72.36 -39.73
CA LYS A 52 -4.84 -71.29 -39.77
C LYS A 52 -5.45 -69.88 -39.87
N ARG A 53 -6.68 -69.76 -40.38
CA ARG A 53 -7.39 -68.49 -40.63
C ARG A 53 -8.42 -68.17 -39.55
N ASN A 54 -9.06 -69.18 -38.96
CA ASN A 54 -10.01 -68.98 -37.87
C ASN A 54 -9.29 -68.54 -36.58
N VAL A 55 -9.85 -67.54 -35.88
CA VAL A 55 -9.28 -66.96 -34.64
C VAL A 55 -10.22 -67.02 -33.43
N THR A 56 -11.28 -67.83 -33.48
CA THR A 56 -12.28 -67.92 -32.38
C THR A 56 -12.61 -69.34 -31.94
N LEU A 57 -12.36 -70.33 -32.80
CA LEU A 57 -12.55 -71.74 -32.45
C LEU A 57 -11.51 -72.15 -31.41
N ARG A 58 -11.99 -72.79 -30.35
CA ARG A 58 -11.25 -73.17 -29.15
C ARG A 58 -11.25 -74.66 -28.89
N ILE A 59 -12.33 -75.35 -29.24
CA ILE A 59 -12.51 -76.80 -29.11
C ILE A 59 -12.97 -77.37 -30.45
N LEU A 60 -12.31 -78.41 -30.92
CA LEU A 60 -12.68 -79.14 -32.14
C LEU A 60 -12.67 -80.66 -31.87
N ASP A 61 -13.80 -81.32 -32.08
CA ASP A 61 -13.92 -82.77 -31.97
C ASP A 61 -14.02 -83.43 -33.36
N LEU A 62 -13.11 -84.37 -33.62
CA LEU A 62 -12.99 -85.13 -34.86
C LEU A 62 -12.92 -86.64 -34.59
N ARG A 63 -13.31 -87.13 -33.40
CA ARG A 63 -13.23 -88.56 -33.07
C ARG A 63 -14.02 -89.43 -34.06
N TRP A 64 -13.49 -90.61 -34.35
CA TRP A 64 -14.07 -91.58 -35.29
C TRP A 64 -14.25 -91.04 -36.73
N ASN A 65 -13.19 -90.49 -37.33
CA ASN A 65 -13.14 -90.14 -38.76
C ASN A 65 -11.95 -90.86 -39.46
N ASN A 66 -11.74 -90.62 -40.74
CA ASN A 66 -10.72 -91.31 -41.56
C ASN A 66 -9.55 -90.38 -41.97
N ILE A 67 -9.04 -89.64 -40.99
CA ILE A 67 -8.03 -88.57 -41.18
C ILE A 67 -6.65 -89.13 -41.55
N GLY A 68 -6.24 -90.23 -40.93
CA GLY A 68 -4.98 -90.92 -41.20
C GLY A 68 -3.69 -90.12 -40.91
N ALA A 69 -2.56 -90.69 -41.31
CA ALA A 69 -1.23 -90.10 -41.09
C ALA A 69 -0.95 -88.83 -41.94
N VAL A 70 -1.66 -88.63 -43.05
CA VAL A 70 -1.47 -87.45 -43.92
C VAL A 70 -2.26 -86.26 -43.39
N GLY A 71 -3.57 -86.42 -43.15
CA GLY A 71 -4.42 -85.35 -42.62
C GLY A 71 -4.00 -84.87 -41.22
N SER A 72 -3.51 -85.79 -40.38
CA SER A 72 -3.01 -85.44 -39.05
C SER A 72 -1.76 -84.56 -39.05
N ARG A 73 -0.87 -84.71 -40.04
CA ARG A 73 0.28 -83.79 -40.24
C ARG A 73 -0.17 -82.41 -40.67
N ALA A 74 -1.22 -82.30 -41.50
CA ALA A 74 -1.82 -81.01 -41.84
C ALA A 74 -2.43 -80.34 -40.60
N LEU A 75 -3.19 -81.09 -39.79
CA LEU A 75 -3.77 -80.61 -38.53
C LEU A 75 -2.69 -80.17 -37.52
N LEU A 76 -1.58 -80.90 -37.38
CA LEU A 76 -0.42 -80.47 -36.59
C LEU A 76 0.16 -79.14 -37.08
N ALA A 77 0.40 -79.02 -38.39
CA ALA A 77 0.91 -77.79 -38.99
C ALA A 77 -0.07 -76.61 -38.84
N SER A 78 -1.38 -76.87 -38.71
CA SER A 78 -2.35 -75.83 -38.36
C SER A 78 -2.31 -75.44 -36.88
N CYS A 79 -2.22 -76.41 -35.96
CA CYS A 79 -2.14 -76.18 -34.51
C CYS A 79 -0.87 -75.45 -34.08
N GLN A 80 0.22 -75.57 -34.84
CA GLN A 80 1.46 -74.83 -34.63
C GLN A 80 1.37 -73.35 -35.05
N SER A 81 0.57 -73.04 -36.08
CA SER A 81 0.37 -71.66 -36.58
C SER A 81 -0.82 -70.93 -35.94
N ASN A 82 -1.88 -71.66 -35.61
CA ASN A 82 -3.04 -71.14 -34.88
C ASN A 82 -2.67 -70.96 -33.39
N SER A 83 -3.18 -69.91 -32.76
CA SER A 83 -2.92 -69.58 -31.35
C SER A 83 -4.17 -69.60 -30.45
N THR A 84 -5.32 -70.02 -30.99
CA THR A 84 -6.65 -69.88 -30.39
C THR A 84 -7.30 -71.22 -30.03
N LEU A 85 -6.99 -72.28 -30.77
CA LEU A 85 -7.39 -73.65 -30.50
C LEU A 85 -6.67 -74.18 -29.26
N ASN A 86 -7.44 -74.77 -28.34
CA ASN A 86 -6.98 -75.27 -27.03
C ASN A 86 -7.13 -76.79 -26.96
N GLU A 87 -8.15 -77.35 -27.61
CA GLU A 87 -8.52 -78.76 -27.51
C GLU A 87 -8.86 -79.31 -28.90
N LEU A 88 -8.26 -80.44 -29.27
CA LEU A 88 -8.50 -81.16 -30.53
C LEU A 88 -8.62 -82.65 -30.23
N HIS A 89 -9.82 -83.23 -30.39
CA HIS A 89 -10.05 -84.64 -30.07
C HIS A 89 -9.96 -85.51 -31.33
N LEU A 90 -9.02 -86.46 -31.35
CA LEU A 90 -8.64 -87.24 -32.54
C LEU A 90 -8.71 -88.77 -32.36
N ALA A 91 -9.22 -89.27 -31.23
CA ALA A 91 -9.32 -90.71 -30.99
C ALA A 91 -10.09 -91.45 -32.11
N GLY A 92 -9.60 -92.63 -32.52
CA GLY A 92 -10.23 -93.44 -33.56
C GLY A 92 -10.05 -92.94 -35.00
N ASN A 93 -8.92 -92.28 -35.31
CA ASN A 93 -8.62 -91.73 -36.65
C ASN A 93 -7.44 -92.37 -37.41
N ASN A 94 -6.87 -93.47 -36.88
CA ASN A 94 -5.66 -94.12 -37.40
C ASN A 94 -4.47 -93.13 -37.58
N ILE A 95 -4.12 -92.42 -36.51
CA ILE A 95 -3.07 -91.40 -36.46
C ILE A 95 -1.90 -91.93 -35.62
N PRO A 96 -0.63 -91.78 -36.07
CA PRO A 96 0.54 -92.18 -35.26
C PRO A 96 0.67 -91.36 -33.97
N ASP A 97 1.01 -92.01 -32.86
CA ASP A 97 1.08 -91.39 -31.53
C ASP A 97 2.06 -90.19 -31.47
N ASP A 98 3.17 -90.24 -32.20
CA ASP A 98 4.13 -89.12 -32.33
C ASP A 98 3.44 -87.83 -32.79
N VAL A 99 2.47 -87.93 -33.71
CA VAL A 99 1.72 -86.78 -34.23
C VAL A 99 0.72 -86.29 -33.17
N ILE A 100 0.10 -87.20 -32.43
CA ILE A 100 -0.83 -86.86 -31.33
C ILE A 100 -0.08 -86.14 -30.20
N GLN A 101 1.09 -86.62 -29.78
CA GLN A 101 1.93 -85.94 -28.79
C GLN A 101 2.34 -84.53 -29.26
N ASN A 102 2.76 -84.39 -30.52
CA ASN A 102 3.13 -83.08 -31.07
C ASN A 102 1.94 -82.11 -31.18
N ILE A 103 0.73 -82.60 -31.48
CA ILE A 103 -0.50 -81.80 -31.45
C ILE A 103 -0.79 -81.33 -30.02
N ASN A 104 -0.77 -82.23 -29.04
CA ASN A 104 -0.99 -81.88 -27.63
C ASN A 104 0.03 -80.85 -27.13
N ASN A 105 1.31 -80.98 -27.51
CA ASN A 105 2.36 -80.02 -27.18
C ASN A 105 2.15 -78.64 -27.84
N ALA A 106 1.57 -78.56 -29.03
CA ALA A 106 1.21 -77.28 -29.66
C ALA A 106 0.01 -76.62 -28.95
N LEU A 107 -1.02 -77.39 -28.62
CA LEU A 107 -2.20 -76.91 -27.90
C LEU A 107 -1.88 -76.43 -26.47
N ALA A 108 -0.99 -77.13 -25.76
CA ALA A 108 -0.49 -76.71 -24.45
C ALA A 108 0.16 -75.31 -24.51
N LYS A 109 1.02 -75.07 -25.51
CA LYS A 109 1.64 -73.74 -25.74
C LYS A 109 0.62 -72.66 -26.08
N ASN A 110 -0.52 -73.00 -26.68
CA ASN A 110 -1.59 -72.05 -26.96
C ASN A 110 -2.43 -71.71 -25.72
N THR A 111 -2.72 -72.70 -24.86
CA THR A 111 -3.40 -72.42 -23.58
C THR A 111 -2.53 -71.57 -22.65
N GLU A 112 -1.22 -71.82 -22.61
CA GLU A 112 -0.23 -71.03 -21.87
C GLU A 112 -0.20 -69.56 -22.34
N LYS A 113 0.02 -69.31 -23.65
CA LYS A 113 -0.01 -67.96 -24.24
C LYS A 113 -1.29 -67.19 -23.87
N ARG A 114 -2.44 -67.86 -23.92
CA ARG A 114 -3.75 -67.27 -23.58
C ARG A 114 -3.84 -66.90 -22.09
N GLN A 115 -3.31 -67.71 -21.19
CA GLN A 115 -3.24 -67.39 -19.76
C GLN A 115 -2.32 -66.19 -19.49
N VAL A 116 -1.12 -66.17 -20.10
CA VAL A 116 -0.16 -65.06 -19.98
C VAL A 116 -0.75 -63.75 -20.51
N HIS A 117 -1.41 -63.76 -21.67
CA HIS A 117 -2.06 -62.57 -22.22
C HIS A 117 -3.19 -62.05 -21.33
N PHE A 118 -4.01 -62.93 -20.75
CA PHE A 118 -5.09 -62.55 -19.82
C PHE A 118 -4.54 -61.99 -18.50
N GLY A 119 -3.47 -62.57 -17.97
CA GLY A 119 -2.75 -62.04 -16.80
C GLY A 119 -2.13 -60.67 -17.07
N HIS A 120 -1.43 -60.50 -18.20
CA HIS A 120 -0.83 -59.22 -18.59
C HIS A 120 -1.90 -58.12 -18.77
N SER A 121 -3.02 -58.43 -19.43
CA SER A 121 -4.14 -57.50 -19.60
C SER A 121 -4.74 -57.04 -18.26
N LYS A 122 -4.93 -57.96 -17.30
CA LYS A 122 -5.37 -57.62 -15.93
C LYS A 122 -4.36 -56.74 -15.21
N ASN A 123 -3.09 -57.10 -15.24
CA ASN A 123 -2.03 -56.35 -14.56
C ASN A 123 -1.86 -54.94 -15.15
N MET A 124 -1.98 -54.79 -16.47
CA MET A 124 -1.96 -53.50 -17.15
C MET A 124 -3.14 -52.60 -16.70
N ALA A 125 -4.35 -53.17 -16.57
CA ALA A 125 -5.52 -52.44 -16.08
C ALA A 125 -5.41 -52.02 -14.61
N VAL A 126 -4.76 -52.81 -13.76
CA VAL A 126 -4.46 -52.46 -12.37
C VAL A 126 -3.41 -51.35 -12.30
N LEU A 127 -2.31 -51.47 -13.06
CA LEU A 127 -1.23 -50.48 -13.10
C LEU A 127 -1.73 -49.12 -13.64
N ALA A 128 -2.55 -49.13 -14.69
CA ALA A 128 -3.16 -47.91 -15.24
C ALA A 128 -4.02 -47.18 -14.19
N ARG A 129 -4.80 -47.92 -13.39
CA ARG A 129 -5.58 -47.34 -12.28
C ARG A 129 -4.67 -46.77 -11.20
N GLN A 130 -3.67 -47.52 -10.74
CA GLN A 130 -2.71 -47.04 -9.73
C GLN A 130 -1.95 -45.78 -10.17
N LEU A 131 -1.61 -45.66 -11.46
CA LEU A 131 -1.01 -44.45 -12.02
C LEU A 131 -1.97 -43.26 -12.04
N GLN A 132 -3.26 -43.50 -12.32
CA GLN A 132 -4.31 -42.46 -12.27
C GLN A 132 -4.59 -42.00 -10.83
N ASP A 133 -4.70 -42.94 -9.89
CA ASP A 133 -4.86 -42.66 -8.46
C ASP A 133 -3.65 -41.85 -7.94
N ALA A 134 -2.42 -42.22 -8.32
CA ALA A 134 -1.22 -41.49 -7.95
C ALA A 134 -1.15 -40.08 -8.57
N HIS A 135 -1.64 -39.89 -9.80
CA HIS A 135 -1.69 -38.55 -10.41
C HIS A 135 -2.72 -37.66 -9.71
N THR A 136 -3.92 -38.15 -9.46
CA THR A 136 -4.98 -37.36 -8.80
C THR A 136 -4.59 -36.98 -7.36
N GLU A 137 -3.92 -37.86 -6.62
CA GLU A 137 -3.40 -37.53 -5.28
C GLU A 137 -2.24 -36.51 -5.35
N LYS A 138 -1.31 -36.65 -6.29
CA LYS A 138 -0.26 -35.64 -6.54
C LYS A 138 -0.85 -34.27 -6.85
N ASP A 139 -1.86 -34.20 -7.71
CA ASP A 139 -2.46 -32.93 -8.13
C ASP A 139 -3.32 -32.32 -7.00
N ARG A 140 -3.95 -33.14 -6.16
CA ARG A 140 -4.61 -32.72 -4.91
C ARG A 140 -3.60 -32.14 -3.90
N GLN A 141 -2.44 -32.78 -3.73
CA GLN A 141 -1.36 -32.27 -2.88
C GLN A 141 -0.78 -30.96 -3.42
N MET A 142 -0.52 -30.87 -4.73
CA MET A 142 -0.06 -29.64 -5.39
C MET A 142 -1.05 -28.49 -5.16
N THR A 143 -2.35 -28.73 -5.35
CA THR A 143 -3.41 -27.73 -5.12
C THR A 143 -3.46 -27.28 -3.65
N SER A 144 -3.27 -28.20 -2.70
CA SER A 144 -3.19 -27.88 -1.27
C SER A 144 -1.96 -27.01 -0.96
N VAL A 145 -0.80 -27.31 -1.52
CA VAL A 145 0.44 -26.51 -1.35
C VAL A 145 0.26 -25.11 -1.94
N LEU A 146 -0.24 -24.99 -3.16
CA LEU A 146 -0.50 -23.70 -3.82
C LEU A 146 -1.48 -22.83 -3.02
N THR A 147 -2.54 -23.44 -2.46
CA THR A 147 -3.50 -22.74 -1.61
C THR A 147 -2.85 -22.22 -0.33
N ARG A 148 -1.97 -23.02 0.30
CA ARG A 148 -1.22 -22.60 1.49
C ARG A 148 -0.23 -21.47 1.20
N VAL A 149 0.48 -21.53 0.07
CA VAL A 149 1.39 -20.46 -0.38
C VAL A 149 0.62 -19.16 -0.59
N SER A 150 -0.48 -19.17 -1.35
CA SER A 150 -1.28 -17.96 -1.61
C SER A 150 -1.87 -17.34 -0.33
N LEU A 151 -2.33 -18.17 0.62
CA LEU A 151 -2.77 -17.69 1.95
C LEU A 151 -1.62 -17.06 2.75
N GLN A 152 -0.42 -17.63 2.68
CA GLN A 152 0.77 -17.09 3.34
C GLN A 152 1.25 -15.77 2.70
N GLU A 153 1.20 -15.65 1.38
CA GLU A 153 1.48 -14.40 0.65
C GLU A 153 0.48 -13.30 1.04
N GLN A 154 -0.82 -13.61 1.10
CA GLN A 154 -1.83 -12.65 1.57
C GLN A 154 -1.62 -12.23 3.03
N ALA A 155 -1.19 -13.15 3.90
CA ALA A 155 -0.84 -12.83 5.29
C ALA A 155 0.39 -11.92 5.36
N MET A 156 1.45 -12.21 4.60
CA MET A 156 2.65 -11.38 4.50
C MET A 156 2.34 -9.98 3.93
N LEU A 157 1.48 -9.87 2.92
CA LEU A 157 1.02 -8.59 2.38
C LEU A 157 0.24 -7.76 3.41
N LYS A 158 -0.60 -8.39 4.24
CA LYS A 158 -1.30 -7.71 5.35
C LYS A 158 -0.31 -7.26 6.44
N ALA A 159 0.66 -8.11 6.81
CA ALA A 159 1.70 -7.78 7.78
C ALA A 159 2.59 -6.61 7.29
N ASN A 160 3.05 -6.65 6.05
CA ASN A 160 3.87 -5.59 5.44
C ASN A 160 3.12 -4.26 5.34
N LYS A 161 1.82 -4.28 4.98
CA LYS A 161 0.98 -3.07 5.03
C LYS A 161 0.87 -2.50 6.46
N SER A 162 0.65 -3.35 7.46
CA SER A 162 0.64 -2.92 8.87
C SER A 162 1.98 -2.31 9.29
N LEU A 163 3.10 -2.99 9.02
CA LEU A 163 4.45 -2.48 9.25
C LEU A 163 4.71 -1.13 8.58
N ALA A 164 4.36 -0.99 7.30
CA ALA A 164 4.52 0.28 6.58
C ALA A 164 3.73 1.43 7.24
N THR A 165 2.48 1.20 7.66
CA THR A 165 1.72 2.23 8.40
C THR A 165 2.31 2.54 9.77
N LYS A 166 2.91 1.55 10.45
CA LYS A 166 3.56 1.75 11.76
C LYS A 166 4.88 2.51 11.61
N ILE A 167 5.66 2.23 10.56
CA ILE A 167 6.87 2.98 10.19
C ILE A 167 6.49 4.43 9.85
N LYS A 168 5.46 4.67 9.02
CA LYS A 168 4.99 6.03 8.70
C LYS A 168 4.64 6.84 9.96
N LYS A 169 3.89 6.25 10.89
CA LYS A 169 3.56 6.91 12.18
C LYS A 169 4.78 7.18 13.06
N MET A 170 5.77 6.29 13.06
CA MET A 170 7.02 6.52 13.81
C MET A 170 7.91 7.58 13.14
N GLN A 171 7.87 7.69 11.81
CA GLN A 171 8.56 8.74 11.06
C GLN A 171 7.91 10.11 11.31
N GLU A 172 6.58 10.21 11.23
CA GLU A 172 5.80 11.41 11.58
C GLU A 172 6.14 11.89 12.99
N ALA A 173 6.04 11.01 14.00
CA ALA A 173 6.38 11.34 15.38
C ALA A 173 7.87 11.65 15.63
N LEU A 174 8.78 11.15 14.78
CA LEU A 174 10.20 11.49 14.83
C LEU A 174 10.44 12.90 14.27
N ASP A 175 9.79 13.26 13.17
CA ASP A 175 9.96 14.55 12.52
C ASP A 175 9.27 15.68 13.32
N ASP A 176 8.10 15.42 13.92
CA ASP A 176 7.49 16.28 14.96
C ASP A 176 8.46 16.54 16.11
N ARG A 177 9.16 15.49 16.58
CA ARG A 177 10.12 15.59 17.68
C ARG A 177 11.40 16.33 17.30
N LYS A 178 11.83 16.28 16.03
CA LYS A 178 12.89 17.15 15.49
C LYS A 178 12.46 18.61 15.45
N LEU A 179 11.24 18.91 15.02
CA LEU A 179 10.70 20.27 15.01
C LEU A 179 10.65 20.85 16.43
N ALA A 180 10.16 20.07 17.41
CA ALA A 180 10.18 20.46 18.82
C ALA A 180 11.59 20.66 19.37
N PHE A 181 12.55 19.79 19.02
CA PHE A 181 13.96 19.93 19.41
C PHE A 181 14.59 21.19 18.82
N ASN A 182 14.37 21.47 17.54
CA ASN A 182 14.89 22.67 16.86
C ASN A 182 14.31 23.95 17.46
N ALA A 183 13.01 23.96 17.81
CA ALA A 183 12.38 25.08 18.50
C ALA A 183 12.95 25.31 19.91
N LEU A 184 13.25 24.23 20.65
CA LEU A 184 13.93 24.32 21.95
C LEU A 184 15.38 24.81 21.81
N SER A 185 16.11 24.36 20.79
CA SER A 185 17.47 24.80 20.48
C SER A 185 17.52 26.30 20.16
N ALA A 186 16.61 26.78 19.30
CA ALA A 186 16.46 28.21 19.01
C ALA A 186 16.08 29.03 20.26
N LYS A 187 15.22 28.48 21.14
CA LYS A 187 14.88 29.13 22.41
C LYS A 187 16.08 29.20 23.38
N ASN A 188 16.92 28.17 23.43
CA ASN A 188 18.16 28.21 24.22
C ASN A 188 19.13 29.25 23.69
N ALA A 189 19.35 29.32 22.36
CA ALA A 189 20.21 30.34 21.76
C ALA A 189 19.74 31.78 22.06
N LEU A 190 18.42 32.02 22.06
CA LEU A 190 17.84 33.30 22.50
C LEU A 190 18.08 33.56 24.00
N LEU A 191 17.90 32.56 24.86
CA LEU A 191 18.17 32.70 26.31
C LEU A 191 19.66 32.92 26.63
N GLU A 192 20.57 32.36 25.83
CA GLU A 192 22.02 32.60 25.94
C GLU A 192 22.39 34.02 25.46
N ALA A 193 21.71 34.55 24.44
CA ALA A 193 21.82 35.95 24.04
C ALA A 193 21.27 36.91 25.11
N ASP A 194 20.09 36.64 25.66
CA ASP A 194 19.50 37.42 26.76
C ASP A 194 20.41 37.40 28.00
N LEU A 195 20.97 36.24 28.35
CA LEU A 195 21.90 36.07 29.48
C LEU A 195 23.21 36.83 29.27
N THR A 196 23.77 36.84 28.06
CA THR A 196 25.00 37.61 27.76
C THR A 196 24.74 39.11 27.77
N VAL A 197 23.60 39.59 27.25
CA VAL A 197 23.17 40.99 27.38
C VAL A 197 22.97 41.39 28.84
N ALA A 198 22.27 40.58 29.65
CA ALA A 198 22.08 40.84 31.07
C ALA A 198 23.41 40.82 31.86
N THR A 199 24.35 39.95 31.50
CA THR A 199 25.69 39.89 32.09
C THR A 199 26.50 41.15 31.75
N GLN A 200 26.42 41.63 30.51
CA GLN A 200 27.07 42.88 30.10
C GLN A 200 26.48 44.09 30.85
N GLN A 201 25.15 44.21 30.91
CA GLN A 201 24.46 45.25 31.69
C GLN A 201 24.85 45.22 33.18
N HIS A 202 24.99 44.03 33.78
CA HIS A 202 25.47 43.89 35.15
C HIS A 202 26.92 44.39 35.31
N ASN A 203 27.81 44.04 34.39
CA ASN A 203 29.21 44.50 34.41
C ASN A 203 29.31 46.02 34.27
N ASP A 204 28.54 46.62 33.36
CA ASP A 204 28.52 48.07 33.14
C ASP A 204 27.97 48.82 34.36
N ALA A 205 26.84 48.38 34.92
CA ALA A 205 26.31 48.92 36.17
C ALA A 205 27.29 48.76 37.34
N GLN A 206 28.00 47.62 37.44
CA GLN A 206 29.02 47.40 38.47
C GLN A 206 30.22 48.34 38.28
N ASN A 207 30.59 48.67 37.04
CA ASN A 207 31.66 49.62 36.73
C ASN A 207 31.24 51.07 37.01
N GLU A 208 29.98 51.42 36.78
CA GLU A 208 29.41 52.72 37.14
C GLU A 208 29.31 52.90 38.67
N VAL A 209 28.89 51.87 39.41
CA VAL A 209 28.96 51.86 40.89
C VAL A 209 30.39 52.05 41.39
N LYS A 210 31.41 51.44 40.75
CA LYS A 210 32.83 51.69 41.09
C LYS A 210 33.23 53.15 40.85
N LYS A 211 32.84 53.76 39.72
CA LYS A 211 33.09 55.20 39.44
C LYS A 211 32.46 56.09 40.51
N LEU A 212 31.17 55.91 40.79
CA LEU A 212 30.43 56.68 41.79
C LEU A 212 30.99 56.51 43.21
N GLN A 213 31.50 55.33 43.56
CA GLN A 213 32.18 55.10 44.83
C GLN A 213 33.50 55.89 44.94
N ILE A 214 34.31 55.92 43.87
CA ILE A 214 35.55 56.70 43.79
C ILE A 214 35.25 58.21 43.88
N GLU A 215 34.24 58.67 43.15
CA GLU A 215 33.80 60.07 43.17
C GLU A 215 33.27 60.49 44.55
N LYS A 216 32.44 59.65 45.20
CA LYS A 216 31.96 59.85 46.57
C LYS A 216 33.11 59.96 47.57
N ASP A 217 34.12 59.09 47.46
CA ASP A 217 35.28 59.12 48.36
C ASP A 217 36.24 60.28 48.05
N HIS A 218 36.26 60.79 46.81
CA HIS A 218 36.94 62.04 46.45
C HIS A 218 36.21 63.26 47.04
N LEU A 219 34.89 63.38 46.84
CA LEU A 219 34.05 64.43 47.41
C LEU A 219 34.12 64.43 48.94
N LYS A 220 34.12 63.26 49.58
CA LYS A 220 34.28 63.13 51.04
C LYS A 220 35.63 63.67 51.54
N LYS A 221 36.73 63.45 50.78
CA LYS A 221 38.04 64.04 51.07
C LYS A 221 38.05 65.56 50.85
N LEU A 222 37.40 66.05 49.81
CA LEU A 222 37.28 67.48 49.51
C LEU A 222 36.50 68.22 50.60
N ILE A 223 35.33 67.72 50.97
CA ILE A 223 34.50 68.26 52.08
C ILE A 223 35.28 68.25 53.39
N HIS A 224 36.01 67.18 53.71
CA HIS A 224 36.84 67.13 54.92
C HIS A 224 37.99 68.15 54.90
N LYS A 225 38.58 68.41 53.73
CA LYS A 225 39.63 69.43 53.56
C LYS A 225 39.08 70.85 53.76
N GLU A 226 37.96 71.19 53.12
CA GLU A 226 37.34 72.51 53.27
C GLU A 226 36.81 72.72 54.69
N TYR A 227 36.13 71.74 55.29
CA TYR A 227 35.69 71.80 56.70
C TYR A 227 36.88 72.00 57.66
N LYS A 228 38.02 71.35 57.41
CA LYS A 228 39.23 71.59 58.21
C LYS A 228 39.75 73.01 58.01
N LYS A 229 39.85 73.50 56.77
CA LYS A 229 40.31 74.85 56.45
C LYS A 229 39.43 75.92 57.11
N GLU A 230 38.11 75.80 56.98
CA GLU A 230 37.11 76.67 57.61
C GLU A 230 37.23 76.64 59.14
N LYS A 231 37.41 75.45 59.74
CA LYS A 231 37.65 75.32 61.18
C LYS A 231 38.96 75.98 61.63
N ASP A 232 40.05 75.78 60.90
CA ASP A 232 41.36 76.37 61.22
C ASP A 232 41.32 77.91 61.06
N GLU A 233 40.58 78.43 60.07
CA GLU A 233 40.30 79.87 59.88
C GLU A 233 39.40 80.44 61.01
N LEU A 234 38.39 79.69 61.45
CA LEU A 234 37.50 80.09 62.55
C LEU A 234 38.24 80.11 63.90
N VAL A 235 39.11 79.13 64.17
CA VAL A 235 40.01 79.14 65.33
C VAL A 235 40.98 80.32 65.26
N HIS A 236 41.54 80.64 64.09
CA HIS A 236 42.47 81.76 63.97
C HIS A 236 41.80 83.13 64.15
N THR A 237 40.56 83.30 63.66
CA THR A 237 39.77 84.52 63.85
C THR A 237 39.27 84.67 65.29
N GLN A 238 38.81 83.59 65.93
CA GLN A 238 38.50 83.57 67.38
C GLN A 238 39.74 83.96 68.21
N ALA A 239 40.87 83.29 67.98
CA ALA A 239 42.12 83.58 68.68
C ALA A 239 42.70 84.97 68.38
N LYS A 240 42.16 85.70 67.38
CA LYS A 240 42.42 87.13 67.17
C LYS A 240 41.47 87.98 68.00
N LEU A 241 40.16 87.73 67.90
CA LEU A 241 39.12 88.43 68.69
C LEU A 241 39.40 88.37 70.20
N GLU A 242 39.89 87.24 70.71
CA GLU A 242 40.28 87.08 72.12
C GLU A 242 41.48 87.96 72.52
N ARG A 243 42.44 88.22 71.61
CA ARG A 243 43.56 89.15 71.81
C ARG A 243 43.10 90.60 71.72
N ASP A 244 42.36 90.95 70.68
CA ASP A 244 41.81 92.29 70.46
C ASP A 244 40.91 92.71 71.65
N LEU A 245 40.17 91.76 72.26
CA LEU A 245 39.39 91.95 73.49
C LEU A 245 40.27 92.12 74.74
N LEU A 246 41.33 91.32 74.90
CA LEU A 246 42.28 91.43 76.02
C LEU A 246 42.99 92.79 76.04
N GLU A 247 43.45 93.26 74.89
CA GLU A 247 44.06 94.58 74.74
C GLU A 247 43.06 95.70 75.06
N SER A 248 41.83 95.59 74.56
CA SER A 248 40.73 96.51 74.88
C SER A 248 40.47 96.59 76.40
N LEU A 249 40.35 95.45 77.08
CA LEU A 249 40.17 95.37 78.54
C LEU A 249 41.35 95.99 79.30
N GLU A 250 42.58 95.83 78.82
CA GLU A 250 43.73 96.48 79.46
C GLU A 250 43.71 98.01 79.26
N THR A 251 43.32 98.51 78.08
CA THR A 251 43.13 99.96 77.87
C THR A 251 42.01 100.53 78.75
N GLN A 252 40.89 99.81 78.90
CA GLN A 252 39.79 100.18 79.79
C GLN A 252 40.25 100.24 81.25
N ARG A 253 41.05 99.28 81.70
CA ARG A 253 41.66 99.29 83.03
C ARG A 253 42.56 100.51 83.23
N ARG A 254 43.50 100.77 82.31
CA ARG A 254 44.41 101.92 82.37
C ARG A 254 43.67 103.27 82.34
N LEU A 255 42.50 103.33 81.69
CA LEU A 255 41.62 104.51 81.73
C LEU A 255 40.89 104.64 83.07
N SER A 256 40.41 103.53 83.66
CA SER A 256 39.79 103.53 84.99
C SER A 256 40.77 103.97 86.08
N GLU A 257 42.01 103.50 86.04
CA GLU A 257 43.08 103.90 86.96
C GLU A 257 43.35 105.42 86.87
N LYS A 258 43.37 105.99 85.65
CA LYS A 258 43.47 107.45 85.44
C LYS A 258 42.25 108.22 85.95
N ILE A 259 41.04 107.71 85.76
CA ILE A 259 39.82 108.35 86.28
C ILE A 259 39.90 108.45 87.80
N HIS A 260 40.28 107.37 88.49
CA HIS A 260 40.40 107.36 89.95
C HIS A 260 41.48 108.33 90.48
N ASP A 261 42.58 108.48 89.74
CA ASP A 261 43.60 109.50 89.99
C ASP A 261 43.09 110.94 89.81
N PHE A 262 42.15 111.17 88.88
CA PHE A 262 41.51 112.48 88.69
C PHE A 262 40.40 112.74 89.72
N GLU A 263 39.66 111.71 90.15
CA GLU A 263 38.68 111.79 91.24
C GLU A 263 39.35 112.24 92.54
N ARG A 264 40.44 111.56 92.95
CA ARG A 264 41.26 111.98 94.12
C ARG A 264 41.80 113.40 94.02
N LYS A 265 42.26 113.83 92.83
CA LYS A 265 42.70 115.22 92.61
C LYS A 265 41.54 116.20 92.73
N THR A 266 40.35 115.81 92.34
CA THR A 266 39.13 116.63 92.42
C THR A 266 38.65 116.78 93.87
N GLU A 267 38.67 115.71 94.68
CA GLU A 267 38.38 115.80 96.13
C GLU A 267 39.35 116.75 96.85
N ASN A 268 40.66 116.61 96.61
CA ASN A 268 41.68 117.50 97.19
C ASN A 268 41.53 118.97 96.75
N LEU A 269 41.01 119.23 95.55
CA LEU A 269 40.69 120.58 95.09
C LEU A 269 39.38 121.10 95.72
N GLN A 270 38.40 120.24 95.99
CA GLN A 270 37.17 120.64 96.67
C GLN A 270 37.41 121.02 98.14
N THR A 271 38.26 120.31 98.87
CA THR A 271 38.63 120.68 100.26
C THR A 271 39.35 122.02 100.33
N THR A 272 40.37 122.23 99.49
CA THR A 272 41.10 123.52 99.45
C THR A 272 40.23 124.69 98.98
N ILE A 273 39.24 124.47 98.09
CA ILE A 273 38.24 125.48 97.73
C ILE A 273 37.28 125.80 98.88
N HIS A 274 37.01 124.86 99.78
CA HIS A 274 36.18 125.09 100.97
C HIS A 274 36.88 126.01 101.98
N GLU A 275 38.15 125.70 102.31
CA GLU A 275 38.98 126.50 103.22
C GLU A 275 39.15 127.94 102.74
N LEU A 276 39.44 128.13 101.43
CA LEU A 276 39.54 129.47 100.83
C LEU A 276 38.23 130.25 100.88
N ARG A 277 37.08 129.60 100.68
CA ARG A 277 35.76 130.27 100.77
C ARG A 277 35.42 130.77 102.16
N GLU A 278 35.84 130.08 103.22
CA GLU A 278 35.58 130.55 104.60
C GLU A 278 36.35 131.85 104.88
N THR A 279 37.63 131.92 104.50
CA THR A 279 38.46 133.12 104.69
C THR A 279 37.91 134.36 103.96
N LEU A 280 37.47 134.20 102.70
CA LEU A 280 36.99 135.29 101.85
C LEU A 280 35.79 136.05 102.45
N THR A 281 34.89 135.37 103.16
CA THR A 281 33.69 136.01 103.76
C THR A 281 34.01 136.97 104.91
N LYS A 282 35.27 137.02 105.38
CA LYS A 282 35.69 137.77 106.57
C LYS A 282 36.44 139.07 106.26
N THR A 283 36.96 139.24 105.04
CA THR A 283 37.77 140.42 104.65
C THR A 283 36.99 141.50 103.90
N ASP A 284 35.97 141.12 103.12
CA ASP A 284 35.34 142.01 102.13
C ASP A 284 34.30 142.99 102.71
N ARG A 285 34.46 143.41 103.98
CA ARG A 285 33.63 144.45 104.62
C ARG A 285 34.38 145.75 104.96
N ASP A 286 35.70 145.73 105.11
CA ASP A 286 36.44 146.85 105.74
C ASP A 286 37.25 147.74 104.77
N HIS A 287 37.27 147.45 103.47
CA HIS A 287 38.07 148.22 102.48
C HIS A 287 37.23 148.96 101.45
N HIS A 288 36.43 149.89 101.96
CA HIS A 288 35.79 150.94 101.18
C HIS A 288 36.76 152.12 100.94
N VAL A 289 36.88 152.57 99.69
CA VAL A 289 37.58 153.80 99.24
C VAL A 289 39.11 153.88 99.45
N LYS A 290 39.89 153.54 98.41
CA LYS A 290 41.14 154.27 98.05
C LYS A 290 41.65 154.00 96.63
N LEU A 291 41.69 155.07 95.82
CA LEU A 291 42.39 155.26 94.52
C LEU A 291 41.95 154.36 93.33
N SER A 292 41.71 154.79 92.07
CA SER A 292 41.90 156.03 91.26
C SER A 292 43.09 156.01 90.27
N ALA A 293 42.85 156.52 89.04
CA ALA A 293 43.72 156.57 87.83
C ALA A 293 44.00 155.19 87.17
N LEU A 294 43.73 154.96 85.86
CA LEU A 294 44.35 155.50 84.61
C LEU A 294 45.77 154.94 84.35
N ASP A 295 46.24 154.65 83.13
CA ASP A 295 45.72 154.98 81.78
C ASP A 295 46.08 153.93 80.68
N THR A 296 45.94 154.28 79.40
CA THR A 296 46.06 153.42 78.18
C THR A 296 47.26 153.73 77.24
N GLU A 297 47.36 152.96 76.13
CA GLU A 297 47.87 153.34 74.77
C GLU A 297 49.26 152.92 74.17
N ASN A 298 49.18 152.18 73.04
CA ASN A 298 49.74 152.37 71.66
C ASN A 298 51.23 152.17 71.16
N GLN A 299 51.33 151.44 70.01
CA GLN A 299 52.10 151.62 68.72
C GLN A 299 53.63 151.89 68.56
N GLY A 300 54.31 151.10 67.68
CA GLY A 300 54.65 151.57 66.29
C GLY A 300 56.11 151.77 65.72
N LEU A 301 56.47 150.99 64.65
CA LEU A 301 57.15 151.38 63.36
C LEU A 301 58.71 151.58 63.14
N LYS A 302 59.11 151.55 61.82
CA LYS A 302 60.37 152.03 61.10
C LYS A 302 61.53 151.01 60.86
N SER A 303 62.59 151.17 60.00
CA SER A 303 62.90 151.81 58.65
C SER A 303 64.46 151.83 58.43
N LYS A 304 65.19 151.90 57.27
CA LYS A 304 65.13 151.47 55.83
C LYS A 304 66.47 151.88 55.08
N HIS A 305 66.81 151.31 53.89
CA HIS A 305 67.82 151.69 52.83
C HIS A 305 69.16 150.90 52.77
N LYS A 306 69.87 150.67 51.63
CA LYS A 306 69.92 151.18 50.20
C LYS A 306 70.47 150.03 49.26
N GLU A 307 70.79 150.04 47.94
CA GLU A 307 70.85 150.91 46.71
C GLU A 307 70.87 150.00 45.40
N ASP A 308 71.16 150.51 44.18
CA ASP A 308 70.80 149.89 42.85
C ASP A 308 71.96 149.59 41.85
N LEU A 309 71.80 148.57 40.94
CA LEU A 309 72.20 148.65 39.49
C LEU A 309 71.70 147.49 38.54
N LYS A 310 70.99 147.87 37.46
CA LYS A 310 70.88 147.32 36.06
C LYS A 310 70.53 145.85 35.67
N ASP A 311 70.03 145.73 34.44
CA ASP A 311 69.17 144.67 33.86
C ASP A 311 69.83 143.51 33.05
N CYS A 312 68.97 142.52 32.75
CA CYS A 312 68.82 141.79 31.48
C CYS A 312 69.49 140.40 31.28
N GLU A 313 68.82 139.31 31.69
CA GLU A 313 69.08 137.96 31.10
C GLU A 313 67.94 136.90 31.22
N LEU A 314 66.76 137.21 31.78
CA LEU A 314 65.87 136.19 32.38
C LEU A 314 64.53 135.87 31.65
N THR A 315 64.46 136.05 30.32
CA THR A 315 63.29 135.67 29.50
C THR A 315 63.41 134.32 28.78
N ASN A 316 64.62 133.88 28.40
CA ASN A 316 64.82 132.71 27.52
C ASN A 316 64.63 131.33 28.20
N SER A 317 64.50 131.31 29.53
CA SER A 317 64.40 130.06 30.32
C SER A 317 62.98 129.47 30.36
N ARG A 318 61.92 130.29 30.29
CA ARG A 318 60.55 129.85 30.60
C ARG A 318 59.87 129.11 29.44
N ASP A 319 60.15 129.50 28.20
CA ASP A 319 59.49 128.89 27.05
C ASP A 319 60.13 127.56 26.61
N ASN A 320 61.45 127.40 26.81
CA ASN A 320 62.13 126.10 26.68
C ASN A 320 61.55 125.05 27.64
N GLN A 321 61.24 125.44 28.89
CA GLN A 321 60.67 124.52 29.88
C GLN A 321 59.27 124.03 29.47
N ARG A 322 58.39 124.95 29.03
CA ARG A 322 57.03 124.62 28.55
C ARG A 322 57.04 123.69 27.33
N LEU A 323 57.98 123.88 26.42
CA LEU A 323 58.11 123.02 25.23
C LEU A 323 58.50 121.58 25.62
N LYS A 324 59.35 121.44 26.63
CA LYS A 324 59.78 120.14 27.18
C LYS A 324 58.64 119.40 27.88
N GLU A 325 57.87 120.09 28.72
CA GLU A 325 56.70 119.53 29.43
C GLU A 325 55.60 119.03 28.46
N SER A 326 55.40 119.74 27.34
CA SER A 326 54.51 119.33 26.25
C SER A 326 55.00 118.10 25.47
N TYR A 327 56.31 118.01 25.22
CA TYR A 327 56.93 116.84 24.60
C TYR A 327 56.87 115.59 25.50
N GLU A 328 57.11 115.75 26.80
CA GLU A 328 57.08 114.64 27.77
C GLU A 328 55.66 114.09 27.96
N THR A 329 54.64 114.95 28.05
CA THR A 329 53.23 114.52 28.13
C THR A 329 52.72 113.84 26.86
N THR A 330 53.07 114.34 25.67
CA THR A 330 52.73 113.67 24.40
C THR A 330 53.46 112.33 24.23
N GLN A 331 54.73 112.24 24.62
CA GLN A 331 55.48 110.97 24.60
C GLN A 331 54.89 109.94 25.58
N GLN A 332 54.41 110.36 26.75
CA GLN A 332 53.79 109.46 27.73
C GLN A 332 52.43 108.93 27.27
N ASN A 333 51.59 109.78 26.67
CA ASN A 333 50.30 109.36 26.08
C ASN A 333 50.50 108.32 24.96
N LEU A 334 51.51 108.50 24.11
CA LEU A 334 51.87 107.50 23.08
C LEU A 334 52.32 106.16 23.69
N LYS A 335 53.12 106.16 24.77
CA LYS A 335 53.50 104.93 25.49
C LYS A 335 52.29 104.21 26.09
N GLU A 336 51.32 104.95 26.62
CA GLU A 336 50.05 104.38 27.10
C GLU A 336 49.20 103.80 25.98
N GLN A 337 49.16 104.42 24.80
CA GLN A 337 48.43 103.85 23.65
C GLN A 337 49.11 102.57 23.13
N ILE A 338 50.44 102.55 23.03
CA ILE A 338 51.20 101.37 22.63
C ILE A 338 50.94 100.19 23.58
N THR A 339 51.10 100.40 24.88
CA THR A 339 50.87 99.33 25.89
C THR A 339 49.41 98.85 25.93
N LYS A 340 48.42 99.72 25.70
CA LYS A 340 47.01 99.31 25.53
C LYS A 340 46.82 98.43 24.28
N LEU A 341 47.43 98.79 23.16
CA LEU A 341 47.38 98.01 21.92
C LEU A 341 48.13 96.66 22.03
N GLU A 342 49.26 96.60 22.73
CA GLU A 342 50.00 95.35 22.99
C GLU A 342 49.23 94.38 23.89
N ASN A 343 48.53 94.89 24.91
CA ASN A 343 47.64 94.09 25.75
C ASN A 343 46.45 93.50 24.97
N ILE A 344 45.89 94.27 24.02
CA ILE A 344 44.88 93.76 23.08
C ILE A 344 45.50 92.69 22.16
N ARG A 345 46.66 92.97 21.55
CA ARG A 345 47.36 92.07 20.62
C ARG A 345 47.65 90.71 21.27
N THR A 346 48.24 90.70 22.46
CA THR A 346 48.56 89.45 23.19
C THR A 346 47.32 88.68 23.65
N THR A 347 46.17 89.34 23.79
CA THR A 347 44.91 88.69 24.14
C THR A 347 44.25 88.05 22.93
N LEU A 348 44.23 88.74 21.78
CA LEU A 348 43.85 88.15 20.49
C LEU A 348 44.78 86.99 20.09
N GLU A 349 46.09 87.07 20.35
CA GLU A 349 47.03 85.97 20.13
C GLU A 349 46.68 84.73 20.99
N ARG A 350 46.26 84.91 22.25
CA ARG A 350 45.78 83.82 23.11
C ARG A 350 44.47 83.21 22.58
N GLU A 351 43.50 84.02 22.19
CA GLU A 351 42.23 83.55 21.63
C GLU A 351 42.42 82.80 20.31
N ILE A 352 43.23 83.33 19.38
CA ILE A 352 43.57 82.68 18.12
C ILE A 352 44.24 81.32 18.35
N ASN A 353 45.13 81.21 19.33
CA ASN A 353 45.79 79.94 19.64
C ASN A 353 44.85 78.94 20.33
N SER A 354 43.93 79.41 21.19
CA SER A 354 42.85 78.60 21.76
C SER A 354 41.91 78.06 20.66
N LEU A 355 41.45 78.92 19.75
CA LEU A 355 40.62 78.54 18.61
C LEU A 355 41.32 77.56 17.67
N LYS A 356 42.61 77.75 17.36
CA LYS A 356 43.41 76.77 16.60
C LYS A 356 43.49 75.41 17.29
N SER A 357 43.67 75.38 18.60
CA SER A 357 43.68 74.14 19.38
C SER A 357 42.32 73.43 19.30
N ASN A 358 41.23 74.16 19.52
CA ASN A 358 39.87 73.63 19.46
C ASN A 358 39.47 73.13 18.05
N ILE A 359 39.87 73.83 16.98
CA ILE A 359 39.68 73.37 15.60
C ILE A 359 40.50 72.10 15.34
N SER A 360 41.73 72.02 15.84
CA SER A 360 42.57 70.83 15.67
C SER A 360 42.01 69.61 16.40
N THR A 361 41.48 69.75 17.62
CA THR A 361 40.89 68.63 18.37
C THR A 361 39.53 68.24 17.79
N GLN A 362 38.66 69.20 17.42
CA GLN A 362 37.40 68.89 16.74
C GLN A 362 37.61 68.15 15.42
N LYS A 363 38.63 68.53 14.63
CA LYS A 363 38.96 67.84 13.38
C LYS A 363 39.43 66.41 13.63
N LEU A 364 40.33 66.21 14.61
CA LEU A 364 40.87 64.90 14.94
C LEU A 364 39.76 63.95 15.42
N ASN A 365 38.85 64.42 16.28
CA ASN A 365 37.66 63.67 16.69
C ASN A 365 36.72 63.35 15.50
N HIS A 366 36.60 64.25 14.51
CA HIS A 366 35.80 64.00 13.30
C HIS A 366 36.43 62.94 12.41
N ASP A 367 37.75 62.99 12.21
CA ASP A 367 38.50 62.01 11.43
C ASP A 367 38.49 60.62 12.11
N GLU A 368 38.56 60.55 13.45
CA GLU A 368 38.37 59.31 14.23
C GLU A 368 36.96 58.74 14.12
N ASN A 369 35.91 59.56 14.34
CA ASN A 369 34.51 59.13 14.17
C ASN A 369 34.24 58.63 12.74
N LEU A 370 34.80 59.30 11.73
CA LEU A 370 34.67 58.90 10.33
C LEU A 370 35.41 57.58 10.03
N GLN A 371 36.52 57.26 10.72
CA GLN A 371 37.14 55.94 10.61
C GLN A 371 36.30 54.87 11.31
N GLN A 372 35.79 55.14 12.51
CA GLN A 372 34.94 54.19 13.24
C GLN A 372 33.70 53.80 12.44
N GLU A 373 32.97 54.77 11.87
CA GLU A 373 31.76 54.46 11.11
C GLU A 373 32.05 53.79 9.76
N LYS A 374 33.20 54.09 9.12
CA LYS A 374 33.66 53.33 7.94
C LYS A 374 33.97 51.87 8.26
N ILE A 375 34.62 51.61 9.39
CA ILE A 375 34.89 50.24 9.86
C ILE A 375 33.57 49.55 10.20
N ARG A 376 32.63 50.26 10.84
CA ARG A 376 31.30 49.73 11.16
C ARG A 376 30.50 49.34 9.91
N ILE A 377 30.38 50.24 8.93
CA ILE A 377 29.69 49.97 7.66
C ILE A 377 30.31 48.76 6.97
N LYS A 378 31.65 48.71 6.85
CA LYS A 378 32.35 47.56 6.26
C LYS A 378 32.04 46.23 6.99
N ASN A 379 31.97 46.25 8.32
CA ASN A 379 31.64 45.07 9.11
C ASN A 379 30.15 44.67 9.01
N GLU A 380 29.25 45.61 8.73
CA GLU A 380 27.83 45.35 8.46
C GLU A 380 27.64 44.80 7.02
N ASP A 381 28.34 45.35 6.03
CA ASP A 381 28.40 44.83 4.65
C ASP A 381 28.96 43.39 4.60
N GLU A 382 30.07 43.12 5.29
CA GLU A 382 30.68 41.77 5.34
C GLU A 382 29.75 40.73 6.00
N LYS A 383 28.96 41.13 7.01
CA LYS A 383 27.92 40.27 7.60
C LYS A 383 26.78 40.00 6.61
N ILE A 384 26.26 41.04 5.96
CA ILE A 384 25.18 40.92 4.98
C ILE A 384 25.61 40.03 3.82
N GLN A 385 26.85 40.16 3.33
CA GLN A 385 27.39 39.26 2.32
C GLN A 385 27.42 37.80 2.83
N HIS A 386 27.90 37.55 4.05
CA HIS A 386 27.98 36.19 4.58
C HIS A 386 26.60 35.54 4.78
N GLU A 387 25.62 36.29 5.29
CA GLU A 387 24.22 35.83 5.40
C GLU A 387 23.60 35.54 4.03
N LEU A 388 23.85 36.39 3.03
CA LEU A 388 23.38 36.18 1.65
C LEU A 388 24.04 34.95 1.01
N GLU A 389 25.34 34.75 1.21
CA GLU A 389 26.05 33.57 0.73
C GLU A 389 25.55 32.28 1.38
N ASP A 390 25.37 32.24 2.71
CA ASP A 390 24.83 31.05 3.40
C ASP A 390 23.39 30.76 3.00
N ARG A 391 22.58 31.81 2.81
CA ARG A 391 21.23 31.65 2.29
C ARG A 391 21.24 31.11 0.86
N LEU A 392 22.15 31.57 0.00
CA LEU A 392 22.34 31.08 -1.36
C LEU A 392 22.85 29.62 -1.35
N ARG A 393 23.79 29.26 -0.47
CA ARG A 393 24.22 27.87 -0.22
C ARG A 393 23.03 26.98 0.16
N SER A 394 22.17 27.42 1.08
CA SER A 394 20.97 26.66 1.50
C SER A 394 19.89 26.55 0.40
N LEU A 395 19.74 27.56 -0.46
CA LEU A 395 18.84 27.53 -1.60
C LEU A 395 19.35 26.60 -2.70
N THR A 396 20.67 26.52 -2.91
CA THR A 396 21.28 25.57 -3.85
C THR A 396 21.10 24.13 -3.38
N THR A 397 21.41 23.81 -2.12
CA THR A 397 21.22 22.43 -1.62
C THR A 397 19.76 22.01 -1.61
N THR A 398 18.82 22.88 -1.22
CA THR A 398 17.38 22.56 -1.29
C THR A 398 16.86 22.43 -2.73
N LYS A 399 17.41 23.18 -3.70
CA LYS A 399 17.15 22.97 -5.14
C LYS A 399 17.64 21.60 -5.61
N GLU A 400 18.87 21.22 -5.29
CA GLU A 400 19.46 19.93 -5.67
C GLU A 400 18.68 18.76 -5.06
N ASP A 401 18.23 18.90 -3.82
CA ASP A 401 17.39 17.92 -3.12
C ASP A 401 16.01 17.75 -3.80
N LEU A 402 15.41 18.85 -4.29
CA LEU A 402 14.16 18.83 -5.06
C LEU A 402 14.34 18.24 -6.46
N GLU A 403 15.42 18.58 -7.16
CA GLU A 403 15.77 17.98 -8.47
C GLU A 403 16.05 16.48 -8.34
N SER A 404 16.70 16.05 -7.27
CA SER A 404 16.91 14.62 -6.94
C SER A 404 15.59 13.89 -6.73
N ARG A 405 14.69 14.42 -5.89
CA ARG A 405 13.35 13.85 -5.64
C ARG A 405 12.50 13.80 -6.92
N TYR A 406 12.53 14.86 -7.73
CA TYR A 406 11.83 14.92 -9.02
C TYR A 406 12.33 13.83 -9.98
N ASN A 407 13.64 13.66 -10.12
CA ASN A 407 14.23 12.61 -10.96
C ASN A 407 13.88 11.20 -10.47
N GLN A 408 13.89 10.95 -9.16
CA GLN A 408 13.42 9.67 -8.58
C GLN A 408 11.94 9.41 -8.90
N GLN A 409 11.07 10.42 -8.77
CA GLN A 409 9.65 10.30 -9.11
C GLN A 409 9.44 10.05 -10.63
N LEU A 410 10.27 10.64 -11.48
CA LEU A 410 10.24 10.46 -12.94
C LEU A 410 10.67 9.03 -13.33
N ILE A 411 11.68 8.46 -12.66
CA ILE A 411 12.06 7.04 -12.80
C ILE A 411 10.90 6.14 -12.35
N SER A 412 10.32 6.38 -11.17
CA SER A 412 9.22 5.57 -10.64
C SER A 412 7.98 5.61 -11.56
N ASN A 413 7.63 6.76 -12.14
CA ASN A 413 6.58 6.88 -13.16
C ASN A 413 6.88 6.06 -14.42
N ARG A 414 8.15 5.98 -14.87
CA ARG A 414 8.53 5.12 -16.00
C ARG A 414 8.36 3.64 -15.67
N GLU A 415 8.70 3.19 -14.46
CA GLU A 415 8.44 1.81 -14.02
C GLU A 415 6.95 1.49 -13.95
N PHE A 416 6.13 2.40 -13.44
CA PHE A 416 4.67 2.22 -13.43
C PHE A 416 4.11 2.14 -14.85
N GLN A 417 4.57 2.99 -15.76
CA GLN A 417 4.16 2.92 -17.18
C GLN A 417 4.59 1.61 -17.84
N GLN A 418 5.78 1.08 -17.55
CA GLN A 418 6.21 -0.23 -18.04
C GLN A 418 5.32 -1.37 -17.49
N LYS A 419 4.96 -1.33 -16.20
CA LYS A 419 4.03 -2.30 -15.58
C LYS A 419 2.63 -2.23 -16.20
N ILE A 420 2.10 -1.03 -16.43
CA ILE A 420 0.82 -0.81 -17.12
C ILE A 420 0.87 -1.37 -18.55
N ASN A 421 1.94 -1.11 -19.29
CA ASN A 421 2.11 -1.61 -20.66
C ASN A 421 2.18 -3.15 -20.69
N PHE A 422 2.91 -3.78 -19.76
CA PHE A 422 2.97 -5.23 -19.62
C PHE A 422 1.60 -5.84 -19.32
N GLN A 423 0.89 -5.32 -18.32
CA GLN A 423 -0.45 -5.78 -17.94
C GLN A 423 -1.48 -5.58 -19.06
N SER A 424 -1.34 -4.52 -19.87
CA SER A 424 -2.18 -4.28 -21.04
C SER A 424 -2.00 -5.38 -22.10
N VAL A 425 -0.76 -5.79 -22.37
CA VAL A 425 -0.46 -6.92 -23.28
C VAL A 425 -0.99 -8.24 -22.71
N GLU A 426 -0.82 -8.49 -21.41
CA GLU A 426 -1.32 -9.70 -20.74
C GLU A 426 -2.85 -9.80 -20.83
N ILE A 427 -3.57 -8.71 -20.53
CA ILE A 427 -5.04 -8.59 -20.71
C ILE A 427 -5.44 -8.88 -22.15
N GLU A 428 -4.72 -8.34 -23.14
CA GLU A 428 -5.05 -8.53 -24.55
C GLU A 428 -4.80 -9.97 -25.03
N THR A 429 -3.78 -10.65 -24.51
CA THR A 429 -3.59 -12.09 -24.77
C THR A 429 -4.68 -12.96 -24.13
N LEU A 430 -5.12 -12.62 -22.91
CA LEU A 430 -6.22 -13.31 -22.23
C LEU A 430 -7.57 -13.12 -22.96
N LYS A 431 -7.86 -11.92 -23.49
CA LYS A 431 -9.05 -11.71 -24.35
C LYS A 431 -9.05 -12.64 -25.56
N ARG A 432 -7.94 -12.72 -26.31
CA ARG A 432 -7.81 -13.58 -27.50
C ARG A 432 -7.97 -15.07 -27.16
N GLN A 433 -7.52 -15.50 -25.99
CA GLN A 433 -7.77 -16.86 -25.50
C GLN A 433 -9.26 -17.08 -25.20
N ILE A 434 -9.94 -16.11 -24.56
CA ILE A 434 -11.39 -16.17 -24.30
C ILE A 434 -12.18 -16.22 -25.62
N GLU A 435 -11.85 -15.37 -26.60
CA GLU A 435 -12.47 -15.36 -27.93
C GLU A 435 -12.27 -16.69 -28.68
N SER A 436 -11.08 -17.29 -28.57
CA SER A 436 -10.78 -18.61 -29.14
C SER A 436 -11.58 -19.73 -28.48
N VAL A 437 -11.77 -19.69 -27.16
CA VAL A 437 -12.62 -20.65 -26.43
C VAL A 437 -14.10 -20.44 -26.75
N GLN A 438 -14.57 -19.19 -26.84
CA GLN A 438 -15.96 -18.86 -27.19
C GLN A 438 -16.31 -19.32 -28.61
N THR A 439 -15.44 -19.08 -29.59
CA THR A 439 -15.63 -19.56 -30.98
C THR A 439 -15.56 -21.08 -31.08
N SER A 440 -14.67 -21.75 -30.31
CA SER A 440 -14.66 -23.22 -30.23
C SER A 440 -15.95 -23.79 -29.62
N ASN A 441 -16.49 -23.16 -28.58
CA ASN A 441 -17.75 -23.58 -27.95
C ASN A 441 -18.94 -23.35 -28.88
N LEU A 442 -19.05 -22.18 -29.52
CA LEU A 442 -20.08 -21.89 -30.54
C LEU A 442 -20.08 -22.95 -31.67
N SER A 443 -18.89 -23.33 -32.16
CA SER A 443 -18.76 -24.38 -33.17
C SER A 443 -19.27 -25.74 -32.67
N LYS A 444 -18.98 -26.11 -31.42
CA LYS A 444 -19.47 -27.36 -30.81
C LYS A 444 -20.98 -27.31 -30.57
N ASP A 445 -21.52 -26.18 -30.13
CA ASP A 445 -22.96 -26.00 -29.93
C ASP A 445 -23.72 -26.13 -31.27
N THR A 446 -23.18 -25.60 -32.37
CA THR A 446 -23.74 -25.84 -33.71
C THR A 446 -23.65 -27.31 -34.13
N GLU A 447 -22.55 -28.00 -33.84
CA GLU A 447 -22.38 -29.44 -34.14
C GLU A 447 -23.36 -30.31 -33.31
N PHE A 448 -23.55 -30.00 -32.02
CA PHE A 448 -24.52 -30.65 -31.16
C PHE A 448 -25.96 -30.40 -31.62
N LEU A 449 -26.30 -29.18 -32.06
CA LEU A 449 -27.62 -28.88 -32.63
C LEU A 449 -27.86 -29.65 -33.93
N GLU A 450 -26.90 -29.67 -34.85
CA GLU A 450 -26.98 -30.47 -36.08
C GLU A 450 -27.16 -31.95 -35.77
N ASN A 451 -26.36 -32.51 -34.86
CA ASN A 451 -26.42 -33.93 -34.51
C ASN A 451 -27.73 -34.27 -33.79
N ARG A 452 -28.27 -33.37 -32.97
CA ARG A 452 -29.60 -33.51 -32.36
C ARG A 452 -30.71 -33.54 -33.41
N GLU A 453 -30.73 -32.62 -34.38
CA GLU A 453 -31.76 -32.63 -35.43
C GLU A 453 -31.59 -33.83 -36.39
N LYS A 454 -30.36 -34.26 -36.72
CA LYS A 454 -30.11 -35.52 -37.46
C LYS A 454 -30.73 -36.72 -36.73
N ILE A 455 -30.44 -36.89 -35.43
CA ILE A 455 -31.00 -37.95 -34.57
C ILE A 455 -32.53 -37.87 -34.48
N LYS A 456 -33.09 -36.66 -34.33
CA LYS A 456 -34.54 -36.43 -34.31
C LYS A 456 -35.20 -36.86 -35.63
N THR A 457 -34.64 -36.49 -36.79
CA THR A 457 -35.20 -36.93 -38.09
C THR A 457 -35.10 -38.45 -38.30
N GLU A 458 -34.11 -39.13 -37.71
CA GLU A 458 -34.09 -40.59 -37.65
C GLU A 458 -35.23 -41.17 -36.82
N TYR A 459 -35.49 -40.62 -35.62
CA TYR A 459 -36.59 -41.07 -34.79
C TYR A 459 -37.96 -40.77 -35.43
N GLU A 460 -38.13 -39.63 -36.08
CA GLU A 460 -39.35 -39.33 -36.86
C GLU A 460 -39.55 -40.31 -38.01
N LYS A 461 -38.49 -40.72 -38.73
CA LYS A 461 -38.57 -41.75 -39.77
C LYS A 461 -38.98 -43.11 -39.18
N LYS A 462 -38.38 -43.50 -38.05
CA LYS A 462 -38.69 -44.77 -37.35
C LYS A 462 -40.13 -44.77 -36.83
N LEU A 463 -40.62 -43.66 -36.28
CA LEU A 463 -42.02 -43.50 -35.86
C LEU A 463 -43.00 -43.62 -37.04
N ARG A 464 -42.70 -43.02 -38.21
CA ARG A 464 -43.55 -43.17 -39.41
C ARG A 464 -43.59 -44.61 -39.94
N LEU A 465 -42.48 -45.36 -39.85
CA LEU A 465 -42.45 -46.78 -40.20
C LEU A 465 -43.31 -47.60 -39.22
N ILE A 466 -43.13 -47.40 -37.92
CA ILE A 466 -43.93 -48.09 -36.88
C ILE A 466 -45.43 -47.77 -37.02
N GLN A 467 -45.79 -46.51 -37.33
CA GLN A 467 -47.19 -46.16 -37.59
C GLN A 467 -47.75 -46.91 -38.80
N LYS A 468 -47.00 -46.94 -39.92
CA LYS A 468 -47.43 -47.70 -41.11
C LYS A 468 -47.60 -49.20 -40.80
N ASP A 469 -46.73 -49.78 -39.97
CA ASP A 469 -46.84 -51.17 -39.55
C ASP A 469 -48.06 -51.39 -38.63
N ILE A 470 -48.45 -50.40 -37.81
CA ILE A 470 -49.70 -50.42 -37.04
C ILE A 470 -50.91 -50.37 -37.97
N ASP A 471 -50.95 -49.42 -38.92
CA ASP A 471 -52.04 -49.23 -39.88
C ASP A 471 -52.26 -50.51 -40.70
N MET A 472 -51.17 -51.11 -41.21
CA MET A 472 -51.19 -52.38 -41.93
C MET A 472 -51.71 -53.54 -41.08
N ASN A 473 -51.43 -53.54 -39.77
CA ASN A 473 -51.97 -54.54 -38.83
C ASN A 473 -53.46 -54.31 -38.52
N GLU A 474 -53.99 -53.09 -38.62
CA GLU A 474 -55.43 -52.81 -38.54
C GLU A 474 -56.14 -53.33 -39.79
N GLU A 475 -55.63 -53.04 -41.00
CA GLU A 475 -56.15 -53.58 -42.27
C GLU A 475 -56.17 -55.12 -42.27
N LEU A 476 -55.09 -55.76 -41.79
CA LEU A 476 -55.02 -57.22 -41.67
C LEU A 476 -56.01 -57.78 -40.62
N LYS A 477 -56.29 -57.06 -39.52
CA LYS A 477 -57.35 -57.47 -38.57
C LYS A 477 -58.73 -57.38 -39.23
N ASP A 478 -59.01 -56.32 -39.99
CA ASP A 478 -60.31 -56.16 -40.66
C ASP A 478 -60.52 -57.15 -41.80
N ARG A 479 -59.50 -57.46 -42.60
CA ARG A 479 -59.61 -58.55 -43.58
C ARG A 479 -59.80 -59.92 -42.90
N ASN A 480 -59.17 -60.16 -41.74
CA ASN A 480 -59.44 -61.36 -40.94
C ASN A 480 -60.86 -61.40 -40.34
N ARG A 481 -61.40 -60.25 -39.89
CA ARG A 481 -62.80 -60.13 -39.45
C ARG A 481 -63.77 -60.45 -40.61
N GLN A 482 -63.50 -59.92 -41.80
CA GLN A 482 -64.30 -60.14 -43.01
C GLN A 482 -64.27 -61.61 -43.45
N LEU A 483 -63.08 -62.20 -43.61
CA LEU A 483 -62.91 -63.64 -43.87
C LEU A 483 -63.60 -64.50 -42.80
N GLY A 484 -63.56 -64.06 -41.54
CA GLY A 484 -64.26 -64.68 -40.41
C GLY A 484 -65.79 -64.56 -40.46
N SER A 485 -66.36 -63.66 -41.27
CA SER A 485 -67.78 -63.66 -41.63
C SER A 485 -68.02 -64.55 -42.84
N GLU A 486 -67.26 -64.37 -43.93
CA GLU A 486 -67.35 -65.17 -45.17
C GLU A 486 -67.37 -66.68 -44.85
N ILE A 487 -66.51 -67.15 -43.93
CA ILE A 487 -66.45 -68.55 -43.47
C ILE A 487 -67.67 -68.96 -42.61
N LYS A 488 -68.27 -68.05 -41.82
CA LYS A 488 -69.50 -68.35 -41.06
C LYS A 488 -70.71 -68.44 -41.98
N ASP A 489 -70.81 -67.53 -42.94
CA ASP A 489 -71.91 -67.43 -43.89
C ASP A 489 -71.87 -68.64 -44.85
N GLN A 490 -70.68 -69.03 -45.31
CA GLN A 490 -70.48 -70.28 -46.04
C GLN A 490 -70.87 -71.51 -45.20
N ARG A 491 -70.40 -71.62 -43.94
CA ARG A 491 -70.79 -72.73 -43.03
C ARG A 491 -72.28 -72.76 -42.71
N TYR A 492 -72.99 -71.64 -42.78
CA TYR A 492 -74.44 -71.58 -42.64
C TYR A 492 -75.14 -72.13 -43.88
N ASN A 493 -74.68 -71.74 -45.07
CA ASN A 493 -75.17 -72.26 -46.34
C ASN A 493 -74.91 -73.77 -46.48
N ASP A 494 -73.68 -74.24 -46.17
CA ASP A 494 -73.31 -75.66 -46.17
C ASP A 494 -74.18 -76.49 -45.22
N ARG A 495 -74.55 -75.95 -44.05
CA ARG A 495 -75.48 -76.61 -43.12
C ARG A 495 -76.91 -76.69 -43.65
N ASN A 496 -77.35 -75.70 -44.42
CA ASN A 496 -78.68 -75.70 -45.02
C ASN A 496 -78.76 -76.66 -46.21
N THR A 497 -77.74 -76.71 -47.07
CA THR A 497 -77.68 -77.71 -48.16
C THR A 497 -77.54 -79.13 -47.62
N ILE A 498 -76.78 -79.35 -46.54
CA ILE A 498 -76.77 -80.64 -45.83
C ILE A 498 -78.17 -81.01 -45.32
N ARG A 499 -78.90 -80.09 -44.67
CA ARG A 499 -80.29 -80.35 -44.20
C ARG A 499 -81.26 -80.65 -45.35
N GLU A 500 -81.14 -79.95 -46.47
CA GLU A 500 -81.95 -80.21 -47.67
C GLU A 500 -81.65 -81.61 -48.23
N LEU A 501 -80.38 -82.00 -48.28
CA LEU A 501 -79.95 -83.35 -48.69
C LEU A 501 -80.42 -84.42 -47.69
N GLU A 502 -80.28 -84.22 -46.38
CA GLU A 502 -80.78 -85.11 -45.32
C GLU A 502 -82.31 -85.30 -45.43
N THR A 503 -83.05 -84.21 -45.61
CA THR A 503 -84.51 -84.23 -45.79
C THR A 503 -84.87 -85.03 -47.04
N ARG A 504 -84.19 -84.78 -48.16
CA ARG A 504 -84.39 -85.49 -49.43
C ARG A 504 -83.98 -86.96 -49.37
N LEU A 505 -83.03 -87.32 -48.51
CA LEU A 505 -82.64 -88.71 -48.22
C LEU A 505 -83.74 -89.42 -47.43
N ALA A 506 -84.29 -88.80 -46.39
CA ALA A 506 -85.45 -89.31 -45.66
C ALA A 506 -86.69 -89.47 -46.57
N ASP A 507 -86.89 -88.55 -47.50
CA ASP A 507 -87.94 -88.57 -48.52
C ASP A 507 -87.78 -89.71 -49.54
N LEU A 508 -86.55 -90.11 -49.84
CA LEU A 508 -86.23 -91.27 -50.68
C LEU A 508 -86.33 -92.57 -49.88
N GLN A 509 -85.91 -92.56 -48.62
CA GLN A 509 -85.90 -93.75 -47.75
C GLN A 509 -87.32 -94.13 -47.30
N THR A 510 -88.21 -93.16 -47.09
CA THR A 510 -89.65 -93.44 -46.89
C THR A 510 -90.30 -94.01 -48.15
N LYS A 511 -90.00 -93.48 -49.34
CA LYS A 511 -90.45 -94.06 -50.63
C LYS A 511 -89.88 -95.45 -50.89
N PHE A 512 -88.64 -95.72 -50.48
CA PHE A 512 -88.04 -97.06 -50.52
C PHE A 512 -88.78 -98.03 -49.60
N ASN A 513 -89.04 -97.65 -48.35
CA ASN A 513 -89.79 -98.46 -47.39
C ASN A 513 -91.23 -98.72 -47.87
N GLN A 514 -91.88 -97.75 -48.51
CA GLN A 514 -93.19 -97.94 -49.17
C GLN A 514 -93.10 -98.97 -50.31
N ARG A 515 -92.07 -98.90 -51.16
CA ARG A 515 -91.82 -99.90 -52.22
C ARG A 515 -91.53 -101.29 -51.66
N GLU A 516 -90.79 -101.42 -50.55
CA GLU A 516 -90.60 -102.71 -49.88
C GLU A 516 -91.90 -103.24 -49.28
N GLN A 517 -92.78 -102.38 -48.74
CA GLN A 517 -94.11 -102.77 -48.29
C GLN A 517 -95.01 -103.22 -49.46
N GLU A 518 -95.02 -102.51 -50.59
CA GLU A 518 -95.71 -102.94 -51.81
C GLU A 518 -95.21 -104.31 -52.29
N ILE A 519 -93.89 -104.50 -52.39
CA ILE A 519 -93.27 -105.79 -52.78
C ILE A 519 -93.62 -106.90 -51.78
N SER A 520 -93.65 -106.59 -50.48
CA SER A 520 -94.03 -107.56 -49.43
C SER A 520 -95.51 -107.92 -49.47
N GLN A 521 -96.39 -106.96 -49.76
CA GLN A 521 -97.82 -107.22 -50.00
C GLN A 521 -98.05 -108.03 -51.28
N LEU A 522 -97.31 -107.75 -52.36
CA LEU A 522 -97.34 -108.55 -53.59
C LEU A 522 -96.90 -110.00 -53.32
N LYS A 523 -95.77 -110.21 -52.64
CA LYS A 523 -95.32 -111.55 -52.22
C LYS A 523 -96.36 -112.27 -51.35
N HIS A 524 -96.94 -111.58 -50.36
CA HIS A 524 -97.97 -112.17 -49.49
C HIS A 524 -99.27 -112.50 -50.25
N ASN A 525 -99.62 -111.71 -51.27
CA ASN A 525 -100.74 -112.00 -52.16
C ASN A 525 -100.44 -113.17 -53.11
N GLU A 526 -99.20 -113.32 -53.59
CA GLU A 526 -98.76 -114.51 -54.32
C GLU A 526 -98.74 -115.76 -53.42
N GLU A 527 -98.22 -115.68 -52.20
CA GLU A 527 -98.29 -116.78 -51.22
C GLU A 527 -99.74 -117.20 -50.94
N LYS A 528 -100.66 -116.24 -50.76
CA LYS A 528 -102.09 -116.52 -50.64
C LYS A 528 -102.66 -117.18 -51.90
N ARG A 529 -102.24 -116.76 -53.08
CA ARG A 529 -102.67 -117.34 -54.37
C ARG A 529 -102.15 -118.77 -54.55
N LEU A 530 -100.91 -119.03 -54.14
CA LEU A 530 -100.27 -120.35 -54.10
C LEU A 530 -100.91 -121.25 -53.04
N GLN A 531 -101.25 -120.73 -51.86
CA GLN A 531 -102.06 -121.44 -50.86
C GLN A 531 -103.44 -121.79 -51.42
N PHE A 532 -104.12 -120.85 -52.10
CA PHE A 532 -105.43 -121.11 -52.71
C PHE A 532 -105.36 -122.21 -53.80
N LEU A 533 -104.33 -122.19 -54.65
CA LEU A 533 -104.05 -123.29 -55.58
C LEU A 533 -103.79 -124.62 -54.85
N ARG A 534 -102.99 -124.60 -53.78
CA ARG A 534 -102.65 -125.80 -53.01
C ARG A 534 -103.87 -126.40 -52.32
N THR A 535 -104.76 -125.57 -51.76
CA THR A 535 -106.04 -126.01 -51.19
C THR A 535 -106.96 -126.56 -52.28
N ALA A 536 -107.05 -125.92 -53.45
CA ALA A 536 -107.84 -126.42 -54.57
C ALA A 536 -107.31 -127.77 -55.12
N MET A 537 -105.99 -127.97 -55.17
CA MET A 537 -105.39 -129.27 -55.53
C MET A 537 -105.68 -130.35 -54.47
N LEU A 538 -105.65 -130.01 -53.18
CA LEU A 538 -105.98 -130.94 -52.10
C LEU A 538 -107.48 -131.34 -52.12
N ASP A 539 -108.38 -130.39 -52.40
CA ASP A 539 -109.83 -130.68 -52.50
C ASP A 539 -110.18 -131.52 -53.74
N TYR A 540 -109.35 -131.46 -54.79
CA TYR A 540 -109.46 -132.31 -55.99
C TYR A 540 -108.99 -133.75 -55.72
N ILE A 541 -107.90 -133.92 -54.96
CA ILE A 541 -107.33 -135.24 -54.62
C ILE A 541 -108.14 -135.93 -53.49
N GLY A 542 -108.82 -135.18 -52.63
CA GLY A 542 -109.52 -135.70 -51.46
C GLY A 542 -110.86 -136.41 -51.70
N ARG A 543 -111.40 -136.43 -52.93
CA ARG A 543 -112.77 -136.93 -53.20
C ARG A 543 -112.86 -138.34 -53.80
N ASP A 544 -111.76 -138.90 -54.29
CA ASP A 544 -111.79 -140.11 -55.15
C ASP A 544 -111.75 -141.46 -54.39
N THR A 545 -112.15 -141.48 -53.11
CA THR A 545 -112.22 -142.72 -52.31
C THR A 545 -113.45 -142.82 -51.40
N LYS A 546 -114.66 -142.56 -51.94
CA LYS A 546 -115.88 -143.31 -51.55
C LYS A 546 -117.08 -143.13 -52.51
N LEU A 547 -117.34 -144.20 -53.26
CA LEU A 547 -118.59 -144.59 -53.96
C LEU A 547 -118.99 -143.85 -55.26
N LYS A 548 -118.76 -144.57 -56.36
CA LYS A 548 -119.28 -144.45 -57.74
C LYS A 548 -118.65 -143.39 -58.65
#